data_AF-A0A2M7V8H8-F1
#
_entry.id   AF-A0A2M7V8H8-F1
#
_cell.length_a   1.000
_cell.length_b   1.000
_cell.length_c   1.000
_cell.angle_alpha   90.00
_cell.angle_beta   90.00
_cell.angle_gamma   90.00
#
_symmetry.space_group_name_H-M   'P 1'
#
loop_
_entity.id
_entity.type
_entity.pdbx_description
1 polymer ?
#
loop_
_entity_poly.entity_id
_entity_poly.type
_entity_poly.pdbx_seq_one_letter_code
_entity_poly.pdbx_strand_id
1 'polypeptide(L)'
;MIFTSKKKLNEQEKTNLQKEFDVLFSNAEGREQLLGELKNIMETCSYEEIYNFSDTYTKWYSLVAWKKMRSLKFEDFLFTLERTLFFGILLGEDVWEILASYLHNKSLDEKDVQMKYEQIQNVVFNSREIIFIRDNDISYRVSDFVIEIKKINSGQDNLLLASVVSNLSDFTKKRLDSLLFDDEKINDYLAVFKSTVDFLIGVDKSTIWYMIDAITYPAQYEDQFGEFLDNQNKNNTQNLEFPNIDKALDEIVEQDLAEQESSSEVEEGENISSQEVIEEVPNIYQEIKTNFEQKYSYDENGELSPIEDVLADLSQLAEEKGTEDIEDLYFFDENSGKFVWNEDLLSK
;
A
#
# COMPACT_ATOMS: atom_id res chain seq x y z
N MET A 1 -24.63 -29.36 9.17
CA MET A 1 -23.24 -28.86 9.27
C MET A 1 -22.36 -29.92 8.68
N ILE A 2 -21.81 -29.62 7.52
CA ILE A 2 -20.89 -30.46 6.74
C ILE A 2 -19.48 -30.23 7.26
N PHE A 3 -19.14 -28.97 7.55
CA PHE A 3 -17.88 -28.61 8.20
C PHE A 3 -18.10 -28.59 9.73
N THR A 4 -17.74 -29.69 10.40
CA THR A 4 -18.23 -30.00 11.76
C THR A 4 -17.26 -29.66 12.90
N SER A 5 -16.00 -29.31 12.64
CA SER A 5 -15.10 -28.80 13.68
C SER A 5 -13.84 -28.17 13.12
N LYS A 6 -13.32 -27.21 13.86
CA LYS A 6 -11.99 -26.62 13.71
C LYS A 6 -10.93 -27.67 14.06
N LYS A 7 -10.48 -28.45 13.08
CA LYS A 7 -9.43 -29.44 13.25
C LYS A 7 -8.51 -29.47 12.04
N LYS A 8 -7.25 -29.83 12.26
CA LYS A 8 -6.36 -30.19 11.17
C LYS A 8 -6.89 -31.48 10.52
N LEU A 9 -7.19 -31.39 9.24
CA LEU A 9 -7.72 -32.50 8.45
C LEU A 9 -6.58 -33.39 7.96
N ASN A 10 -6.77 -34.71 8.02
CA ASN A 10 -5.91 -35.64 7.29
C ASN A 10 -6.26 -35.66 5.79
N GLU A 11 -5.38 -36.20 4.95
CA GLU A 11 -5.56 -36.19 3.48
C GLU A 11 -6.86 -36.84 2.99
N GLN A 12 -7.32 -37.90 3.67
CA GLN A 12 -8.59 -38.55 3.31
C GLN A 12 -9.79 -37.65 3.67
N GLU A 13 -9.76 -36.98 4.82
CA GLU A 13 -10.77 -36.02 5.23
C GLU A 13 -10.79 -34.80 4.30
N LYS A 14 -9.62 -34.26 3.93
CA LYS A 14 -9.49 -33.17 2.95
C LYS A 14 -10.13 -33.56 1.62
N THR A 15 -9.80 -34.74 1.11
CA THR A 15 -10.34 -35.24 -0.16
C THR A 15 -11.85 -35.39 -0.13
N ASN A 16 -12.40 -35.90 0.99
CA ASN A 16 -13.85 -36.07 1.13
C ASN A 16 -14.57 -34.72 1.22
N LEU A 17 -14.06 -33.80 2.06
CA LEU A 17 -14.63 -32.47 2.21
C LEU A 17 -14.48 -31.61 0.95
N GLN A 18 -13.40 -31.77 0.18
CA GLN A 18 -13.25 -31.12 -1.12
C GLN A 18 -14.35 -31.56 -2.10
N LYS A 19 -14.67 -32.86 -2.16
CA LYS A 19 -15.77 -33.35 -3.03
C LYS A 19 -17.12 -32.77 -2.61
N GLU A 20 -17.38 -32.69 -1.30
CA GLU A 20 -18.61 -32.09 -0.77
C GLU A 20 -18.66 -30.59 -1.06
N PHE A 21 -17.54 -29.89 -0.89
CA PHE A 21 -17.37 -28.50 -1.28
C PHE A 21 -17.71 -28.31 -2.77
N ASP A 22 -17.10 -29.08 -3.67
CA ASP A 22 -17.30 -28.95 -5.12
C ASP A 22 -18.78 -29.15 -5.52
N VAL A 23 -19.45 -30.13 -4.91
CA VAL A 23 -20.87 -30.40 -5.14
C VAL A 23 -21.72 -29.20 -4.73
N LEU A 24 -21.51 -28.64 -3.54
CA LEU A 24 -22.27 -27.48 -3.06
C LEU A 24 -21.93 -26.20 -3.82
N PHE A 25 -20.66 -26.01 -4.15
CA PHE A 25 -20.16 -24.82 -4.83
C PHE A 25 -20.73 -24.66 -6.24
N SER A 26 -21.11 -25.76 -6.87
CA SER A 26 -21.67 -25.80 -8.22
C SER A 26 -23.00 -25.02 -8.39
N ASN A 27 -23.75 -24.79 -7.30
CA ASN A 27 -25.07 -24.16 -7.36
C ASN A 27 -25.24 -23.02 -6.33
N ALA A 28 -26.25 -22.17 -6.52
CA ALA A 28 -26.41 -20.94 -5.74
C ALA A 28 -26.78 -21.19 -4.27
N GLU A 29 -27.67 -22.15 -4.00
CA GLU A 29 -28.10 -22.51 -2.65
C GLU A 29 -26.96 -23.14 -1.85
N GLY A 30 -26.23 -24.08 -2.47
CA GLY A 30 -25.05 -24.68 -1.87
C GLY A 30 -23.96 -23.65 -1.57
N ARG A 31 -23.73 -22.65 -2.43
CA ARG A 31 -22.81 -21.54 -2.12
C ARG A 31 -23.25 -20.69 -0.93
N GLU A 32 -24.54 -20.48 -0.72
CA GLU A 32 -25.04 -19.78 0.48
C GLU A 32 -24.80 -20.62 1.74
N GLN A 33 -25.09 -21.92 1.68
CA GLN A 33 -24.80 -22.82 2.79
C GLN A 33 -23.31 -22.86 3.12
N LEU A 34 -22.45 -22.99 2.10
CA LEU A 34 -21.00 -22.97 2.26
C LEU A 34 -20.53 -21.67 2.92
N LEU A 35 -21.03 -20.52 2.45
CA LEU A 35 -20.66 -19.21 3.00
C LEU A 35 -20.98 -19.15 4.50
N GLY A 36 -22.19 -19.54 4.90
CA GLY A 36 -22.58 -19.54 6.32
C GLY A 36 -21.76 -20.51 7.17
N GLU A 37 -21.58 -21.76 6.72
CA GLU A 37 -20.83 -22.76 7.49
C GLU A 37 -19.34 -22.40 7.62
N LEU A 38 -18.71 -21.97 6.52
CA LEU A 38 -17.30 -21.62 6.51
C LEU A 38 -17.03 -20.31 7.26
N LYS A 39 -17.92 -19.30 7.13
CA LYS A 39 -17.78 -18.05 7.90
C LYS A 39 -17.78 -18.32 9.41
N ASN A 40 -18.69 -19.16 9.90
CA ASN A 40 -18.73 -19.54 11.32
C ASN A 40 -17.39 -20.16 11.79
N ILE A 41 -16.73 -20.95 10.93
CA ILE A 41 -15.41 -21.49 11.25
C ILE A 41 -14.38 -20.35 11.33
N MET A 42 -14.34 -19.49 10.32
CA MET A 42 -13.39 -18.38 10.23
C MET A 42 -13.52 -17.39 11.40
N GLU A 43 -14.75 -17.11 11.86
CA GLU A 43 -15.02 -16.25 13.02
C GLU A 43 -14.40 -16.80 14.32
N THR A 44 -14.25 -18.12 14.44
CA THR A 44 -13.66 -18.78 15.61
C THR A 44 -12.16 -19.09 15.47
N CYS A 45 -11.58 -18.83 14.30
CA CYS A 45 -10.16 -19.06 14.04
C CYS A 45 -9.32 -17.83 14.36
N SER A 46 -8.14 -18.07 14.96
CA SER A 46 -7.06 -17.09 15.02
C SER A 46 -6.47 -16.88 13.64
N TYR A 47 -5.68 -15.82 13.48
CA TYR A 47 -5.02 -15.51 12.21
C TYR A 47 -3.98 -16.56 11.82
N GLU A 48 -3.32 -17.17 12.80
CA GLU A 48 -2.39 -18.28 12.60
C GLU A 48 -3.12 -19.54 12.13
N GLU A 49 -4.31 -19.81 12.66
CA GLU A 49 -5.11 -20.96 12.21
C GLU A 49 -5.66 -20.74 10.80
N ILE A 50 -6.12 -19.52 10.48
CA ILE A 50 -6.50 -19.13 9.13
C ILE A 50 -5.34 -19.34 8.16
N TYR A 51 -4.14 -18.91 8.54
CA TYR A 51 -2.93 -19.13 7.76
C TYR A 51 -2.65 -20.63 7.57
N ASN A 52 -2.74 -21.41 8.64
CA ASN A 52 -2.48 -22.86 8.61
C ASN A 52 -3.55 -23.67 7.85
N PHE A 53 -4.76 -23.13 7.66
CA PHE A 53 -5.84 -23.74 6.88
C PHE A 53 -5.89 -23.25 5.43
N SER A 54 -4.79 -22.68 4.93
CA SER A 54 -4.68 -22.17 3.55
C SER A 54 -5.03 -23.19 2.46
N ASP A 55 -4.86 -24.49 2.71
CA ASP A 55 -5.17 -25.55 1.73
C ASP A 55 -6.60 -26.13 1.88
N THR A 56 -7.38 -25.65 2.85
CA THR A 56 -8.69 -26.21 3.23
C THR A 56 -9.71 -25.11 3.50
N TYR A 57 -10.04 -24.85 4.78
CA TYR A 57 -11.14 -23.97 5.16
C TYR A 57 -10.94 -22.54 4.66
N THR A 58 -9.71 -22.01 4.71
CA THR A 58 -9.41 -20.66 4.25
C THR A 58 -9.60 -20.56 2.75
N LYS A 59 -9.06 -21.51 1.98
CA LYS A 59 -9.25 -21.58 0.52
C LYS A 59 -10.72 -21.68 0.13
N TRP A 60 -11.46 -22.60 0.74
CA TRP A 60 -12.87 -22.79 0.47
C TRP A 60 -13.71 -21.56 0.83
N TYR A 61 -13.43 -20.95 1.99
CA TYR A 61 -14.10 -19.74 2.41
C TYR A 61 -13.83 -18.60 1.43
N SER A 62 -12.56 -18.35 1.11
CA SER A 62 -12.16 -17.30 0.17
C SER A 62 -12.81 -17.51 -1.20
N LEU A 63 -12.76 -18.71 -1.78
CA LEU A 63 -13.40 -19.00 -3.06
C LEU A 63 -14.91 -18.68 -3.08
N VAL A 64 -15.62 -18.92 -1.99
CA VAL A 64 -17.06 -18.66 -1.90
C VAL A 64 -17.33 -17.19 -1.62
N ALA A 65 -16.62 -16.60 -0.65
CA ALA A 65 -16.81 -15.23 -0.22
C ALA A 65 -16.44 -14.25 -1.34
N TRP A 66 -15.30 -14.46 -2.01
CA TRP A 66 -14.83 -13.57 -3.07
C TRP A 66 -15.76 -13.54 -4.28
N LYS A 67 -16.23 -14.71 -4.73
CA LYS A 67 -17.29 -14.80 -5.77
C LYS A 67 -18.58 -14.10 -5.40
N LYS A 68 -18.83 -13.87 -4.11
CA LYS A 68 -20.05 -13.23 -3.60
C LYS A 68 -19.81 -11.82 -3.06
N MET A 69 -18.59 -11.27 -3.08
CA MET A 69 -18.27 -9.98 -2.44
C MET A 69 -19.28 -8.90 -2.76
N ARG A 70 -19.57 -8.71 -4.06
CA ARG A 70 -20.50 -7.68 -4.57
C ARG A 70 -21.91 -7.77 -3.96
N SER A 71 -22.30 -8.95 -3.48
CA SER A 71 -23.62 -9.22 -2.89
C SER A 71 -23.64 -9.23 -1.36
N LEU A 72 -22.46 -9.29 -0.70
CA LEU A 72 -22.37 -9.40 0.75
C LEU A 72 -22.93 -8.15 1.44
N LYS A 73 -23.40 -8.34 2.67
CA LYS A 73 -23.62 -7.21 3.60
C LYS A 73 -22.29 -6.57 3.93
N PHE A 74 -22.33 -5.31 4.35
CA PHE A 74 -21.11 -4.54 4.52
C PHE A 74 -20.21 -5.08 5.64
N GLU A 75 -20.80 -5.60 6.71
CA GLU A 75 -20.06 -6.23 7.81
C GLU A 75 -19.36 -7.52 7.34
N ASP A 76 -20.05 -8.33 6.54
CA ASP A 76 -19.49 -9.55 5.95
C ASP A 76 -18.42 -9.23 4.89
N PHE A 77 -18.59 -8.11 4.19
CA PHE A 77 -17.61 -7.60 3.23
C PHE A 77 -16.31 -7.20 3.93
N LEU A 78 -16.40 -6.37 4.97
CA LEU A 78 -15.26 -5.96 5.78
C LEU A 78 -14.57 -7.17 6.43
N PHE A 79 -15.34 -8.11 6.97
CA PHE A 79 -14.80 -9.34 7.56
C PHE A 79 -13.99 -10.17 6.56
N THR A 80 -14.48 -10.28 5.31
CA THR A 80 -13.78 -11.03 4.26
C THR A 80 -12.47 -10.33 3.87
N LEU A 81 -12.50 -9.01 3.70
CA LEU A 81 -11.30 -8.21 3.39
C LEU A 81 -10.26 -8.28 4.50
N GLU A 82 -10.68 -8.10 5.76
CA GLU A 82 -9.76 -8.11 6.92
C GLU A 82 -8.94 -9.40 6.99
N ARG A 83 -9.53 -10.53 6.61
CA ARG A 83 -8.98 -11.86 6.87
C ARG A 83 -8.40 -12.56 5.65
N THR A 84 -8.80 -12.16 4.45
CA THR A 84 -8.51 -12.92 3.23
C THR A 84 -8.24 -12.03 2.00
N LEU A 85 -7.87 -10.77 2.20
CA LEU A 85 -7.48 -9.86 1.11
C LEU A 85 -6.36 -10.45 0.26
N PHE A 86 -5.23 -10.75 0.89
CA PHE A 86 -4.07 -11.29 0.17
C PHE A 86 -4.42 -12.63 -0.46
N PHE A 87 -5.12 -13.49 0.29
CA PHE A 87 -5.55 -14.79 -0.24
C PHE A 87 -6.51 -14.66 -1.44
N GLY A 88 -7.40 -13.67 -1.46
CA GLY A 88 -8.27 -13.37 -2.60
C GLY A 88 -7.48 -13.02 -3.85
N ILE A 89 -6.40 -12.24 -3.70
CA ILE A 89 -5.49 -11.90 -4.80
C ILE A 89 -4.78 -13.15 -5.32
N LEU A 90 -4.32 -14.05 -4.45
CA LEU A 90 -3.73 -15.33 -4.86
C LEU A 90 -4.70 -16.23 -5.63
N LEU A 91 -6.01 -16.06 -5.41
CA LEU A 91 -7.06 -16.74 -6.18
C LEU A 91 -7.32 -16.09 -7.55
N GLY A 92 -6.63 -14.99 -7.88
CA GLY A 92 -6.78 -14.24 -9.13
C GLY A 92 -8.00 -13.33 -9.16
N GLU A 93 -8.52 -12.93 -7.99
CA GLU A 93 -9.65 -12.00 -7.91
C GLU A 93 -9.18 -10.55 -8.16
N ASP A 94 -9.92 -9.82 -8.98
CA ASP A 94 -9.70 -8.38 -9.19
C ASP A 94 -10.29 -7.60 -8.01
N VAL A 95 -9.46 -7.41 -6.99
CA VAL A 95 -9.86 -6.73 -5.75
C VAL A 95 -10.31 -5.31 -6.03
N TRP A 96 -9.62 -4.58 -6.91
CA TRP A 96 -9.94 -3.20 -7.21
C TRP A 96 -11.33 -3.08 -7.85
N GLU A 97 -11.61 -3.90 -8.86
CA GLU A 97 -12.92 -3.94 -9.52
C GLU A 97 -14.03 -4.30 -8.52
N ILE A 98 -13.76 -5.24 -7.61
CA ILE A 98 -14.69 -5.63 -6.55
C ILE A 98 -14.95 -4.48 -5.58
N LEU A 99 -13.90 -3.78 -5.10
CA LEU A 99 -14.03 -2.63 -4.21
C LEU A 99 -14.85 -1.52 -4.87
N ALA A 100 -14.49 -1.14 -6.10
CA ALA A 100 -15.17 -0.08 -6.84
C ALA A 100 -16.63 -0.43 -7.11
N SER A 101 -16.89 -1.65 -7.60
CA SER A 101 -18.24 -2.15 -7.83
C SER A 101 -19.06 -2.21 -6.55
N TYR A 102 -18.46 -2.59 -5.43
CA TYR A 102 -19.15 -2.63 -4.15
C TYR A 102 -19.53 -1.23 -3.67
N LEU A 103 -18.59 -0.30 -3.67
CA LEU A 103 -18.84 1.09 -3.26
C LEU A 103 -19.90 1.74 -4.13
N HIS A 104 -19.87 1.51 -5.45
CA HIS A 104 -20.90 2.01 -6.36
C HIS A 104 -22.28 1.42 -6.06
N ASN A 105 -22.39 0.08 -6.00
CA ASN A 105 -23.68 -0.60 -5.94
C ASN A 105 -24.31 -0.65 -4.54
N LYS A 106 -23.49 -0.46 -3.49
CA LYS A 106 -23.92 -0.63 -2.10
C LYS A 106 -23.95 0.66 -1.32
N SER A 107 -23.69 1.81 -1.94
CA SER A 107 -23.78 3.11 -1.28
C SER A 107 -25.00 3.90 -1.74
N LEU A 108 -25.57 4.68 -0.83
CA LEU A 108 -26.79 5.47 -1.10
C LEU A 108 -26.48 6.84 -1.71
N ASP A 109 -25.40 7.46 -1.26
CA ASP A 109 -24.97 8.79 -1.65
C ASP A 109 -23.45 8.94 -1.46
N GLU A 110 -22.92 10.10 -1.84
CA GLU A 110 -21.51 10.46 -1.67
C GLU A 110 -21.01 10.20 -0.25
N LYS A 111 -21.73 10.67 0.77
CA LYS A 111 -21.30 10.55 2.18
C LYS A 111 -21.20 9.09 2.62
N ASP A 112 -22.13 8.26 2.17
CA ASP A 112 -22.11 6.82 2.42
C ASP A 112 -20.92 6.13 1.72
N VAL A 113 -20.57 6.53 0.49
CA VAL A 113 -19.34 6.04 -0.19
C VAL A 113 -18.11 6.41 0.62
N GLN A 114 -17.96 7.67 1.04
CA GLN A 114 -16.81 8.15 1.81
C GLN A 114 -16.66 7.38 3.13
N MET A 115 -17.76 7.21 3.87
CA MET A 115 -17.77 6.48 5.14
C MET A 115 -17.38 5.00 4.96
N LYS A 116 -17.95 4.32 3.97
CA LYS A 116 -17.63 2.92 3.69
C LYS A 116 -16.19 2.74 3.24
N TYR A 117 -15.71 3.64 2.38
CA TYR A 117 -14.32 3.64 1.93
C TYR A 117 -13.35 3.82 3.11
N GLU A 118 -13.60 4.76 4.02
CA GLU A 118 -12.79 4.97 5.23
C GLU A 118 -12.78 3.70 6.11
N GLN A 119 -13.92 3.01 6.24
CA GLN A 119 -14.01 1.75 6.98
C GLN A 119 -13.24 0.61 6.28
N ILE A 120 -13.26 0.57 4.95
CA ILE A 120 -12.46 -0.37 4.14
C ILE A 120 -10.97 -0.12 4.32
N GLN A 121 -10.51 1.14 4.19
CA GLN A 121 -9.12 1.52 4.44
C GLN A 121 -8.69 1.07 5.84
N ASN A 122 -9.51 1.35 6.85
CA ASN A 122 -9.21 0.99 8.23
C ASN A 122 -9.06 -0.52 8.44
N VAL A 123 -9.93 -1.37 7.87
CA VAL A 123 -9.79 -2.82 8.04
C VAL A 123 -8.60 -3.39 7.28
N VAL A 124 -8.24 -2.82 6.13
CA VAL A 124 -7.06 -3.26 5.37
C VAL A 124 -5.77 -2.82 6.06
N PHE A 125 -5.68 -1.55 6.48
CA PHE A 125 -4.49 -1.01 7.15
C PHE A 125 -4.20 -1.67 8.50
N ASN A 126 -5.24 -2.14 9.19
CA ASN A 126 -5.12 -2.85 10.46
C ASN A 126 -5.29 -4.38 10.31
N SER A 127 -5.29 -4.89 9.08
CA SER A 127 -5.49 -6.31 8.82
C SER A 127 -4.38 -7.14 9.46
N ARG A 128 -4.80 -8.19 10.17
CA ARG A 128 -3.89 -9.17 10.78
C ARG A 128 -3.74 -10.42 9.93
N GLU A 129 -4.25 -10.41 8.69
CA GLU A 129 -4.02 -11.50 7.74
C GLU A 129 -2.51 -11.70 7.57
N ILE A 130 -2.07 -12.95 7.76
CA ILE A 130 -0.67 -13.35 7.64
C ILE A 130 -0.39 -13.66 6.17
N ILE A 131 0.60 -12.96 5.61
CA ILE A 131 1.10 -13.18 4.25
C ILE A 131 2.11 -14.35 4.30
N PHE A 132 3.07 -14.28 5.22
CA PHE A 132 4.05 -15.34 5.46
C PHE A 132 4.58 -15.34 6.89
N ILE A 133 5.24 -16.43 7.28
CA ILE A 133 5.95 -16.58 8.56
C ILE A 133 7.44 -16.67 8.24
N ARG A 134 8.25 -15.82 8.88
CA ARG A 134 9.72 -15.82 8.76
C ARG A 134 10.33 -16.98 9.54
N ASP A 135 11.59 -17.31 9.27
CA ASP A 135 12.31 -18.43 9.90
C ASP A 135 12.41 -18.35 11.44
N ASN A 136 12.16 -17.18 12.02
CA ASN A 136 12.13 -16.92 13.47
C ASN A 136 10.71 -16.92 14.07
N ASP A 137 9.74 -17.52 13.39
CA ASP A 137 8.32 -17.57 13.77
C ASP A 137 7.63 -16.18 13.85
N ILE A 138 8.24 -15.14 13.28
CA ILE A 138 7.61 -13.82 13.19
C ILE A 138 6.69 -13.79 11.97
N SER A 139 5.41 -13.53 12.22
CA SER A 139 4.40 -13.35 11.16
C SER A 139 4.54 -11.98 10.50
N TYR A 140 4.59 -11.97 9.17
CA TYR A 140 4.48 -10.77 8.36
C TYR A 140 3.06 -10.64 7.83
N ARG A 141 2.41 -9.52 8.15
CA ARG A 141 0.98 -9.29 7.95
C ARG A 141 0.72 -8.25 6.87
N VAL A 142 -0.53 -8.20 6.40
CA VAL A 142 -1.00 -7.13 5.50
C VAL A 142 -0.74 -5.74 6.09
N SER A 143 -0.96 -5.54 7.40
CA SER A 143 -0.64 -4.27 8.06
C SER A 143 0.84 -3.89 7.98
N ASP A 144 1.75 -4.87 8.07
CA ASP A 144 3.19 -4.64 8.01
C ASP A 144 3.59 -4.16 6.60
N PHE A 145 3.01 -4.78 5.58
CA PHE A 145 3.17 -4.35 4.19
C PHE A 145 2.65 -2.93 3.95
N VAL A 146 1.47 -2.59 4.48
CA VAL A 146 0.92 -1.22 4.39
C VAL A 146 1.88 -0.20 4.99
N ILE A 147 2.50 -0.50 6.14
CA ILE A 147 3.49 0.40 6.77
C ILE A 147 4.72 0.57 5.88
N GLU A 148 5.23 -0.51 5.29
CA GLU A 148 6.38 -0.46 4.39
C GLU A 148 6.08 0.36 3.12
N ILE A 149 4.91 0.15 2.49
CA ILE A 149 4.50 0.92 1.31
C ILE A 149 4.33 2.41 1.65
N LYS A 150 3.76 2.76 2.81
CA LYS A 150 3.67 4.17 3.25
C LYS A 150 5.06 4.83 3.33
N LYS A 151 6.06 4.13 3.90
CA LYS A 151 7.44 4.61 4.00
C LYS A 151 8.10 4.77 2.63
N ILE A 152 7.87 3.81 1.73
CA ILE A 152 8.38 3.87 0.35
C ILE A 152 7.79 5.07 -0.37
N ASN A 153 6.48 5.29 -0.27
CA ASN A 153 5.80 6.39 -0.95
C ASN A 153 6.20 7.76 -0.40
N SER A 154 6.52 7.88 0.90
CA SER A 154 7.04 9.13 1.48
C SER A 154 8.50 9.40 1.14
N GLY A 155 9.34 8.36 1.05
CA GLY A 155 10.78 8.48 0.83
C GLY A 155 11.24 8.34 -0.62
N GLN A 156 10.36 7.95 -1.54
CA GLN A 156 10.69 7.56 -2.92
C GLN A 156 11.83 6.51 -3.01
N ASP A 157 11.91 5.62 -2.01
CA ASP A 157 13.00 4.66 -1.86
C ASP A 157 12.76 3.41 -2.72
N ASN A 158 13.25 3.47 -3.96
CA ASN A 158 13.15 2.37 -4.92
C ASN A 158 13.94 1.11 -4.47
N LEU A 159 15.01 1.28 -3.69
CA LEU A 159 15.80 0.14 -3.20
C LEU A 159 15.05 -0.61 -2.10
N LEU A 160 14.41 0.12 -1.18
CA LEU A 160 13.53 -0.47 -0.18
C LEU A 160 12.36 -1.21 -0.84
N LEU A 161 11.77 -0.61 -1.88
CA LEU A 161 10.70 -1.27 -2.64
C LEU A 161 11.16 -2.60 -3.25
N ALA A 162 12.30 -2.61 -3.94
CA ALA A 162 12.86 -3.82 -4.54
C ALA A 162 13.10 -4.92 -3.48
N SER A 163 13.62 -4.54 -2.31
CA SER A 163 13.82 -5.46 -1.18
C SER A 163 12.51 -6.04 -0.64
N VAL A 164 11.49 -5.20 -0.45
CA VAL A 164 10.17 -5.64 0.04
C VAL A 164 9.50 -6.60 -0.96
N VAL A 165 9.52 -6.26 -2.25
CA VAL A 165 8.93 -7.09 -3.31
C VAL A 165 9.69 -8.42 -3.45
N SER A 166 11.02 -8.40 -3.42
CA SER A 166 11.85 -9.62 -3.48
C SER A 166 11.52 -10.56 -2.32
N ASN A 167 11.48 -10.05 -1.09
CA ASN A 167 11.14 -10.84 0.09
C ASN A 167 9.72 -11.43 -0.03
N LEU A 168 8.74 -10.60 -0.42
CA LEU A 168 7.37 -11.06 -0.64
C LEU A 168 7.29 -12.15 -1.69
N SER A 169 8.03 -12.04 -2.78
CA SER A 169 8.09 -13.04 -3.84
C SER A 169 8.63 -14.37 -3.33
N ASP A 170 9.77 -14.37 -2.65
CA ASP A 170 10.39 -15.61 -2.13
C ASP A 170 9.48 -16.36 -1.16
N PHE A 171 8.83 -15.64 -0.24
CA PHE A 171 7.94 -16.25 0.74
C PHE A 171 6.59 -16.66 0.13
N THR A 172 6.04 -15.85 -0.77
CA THR A 172 4.79 -16.16 -1.45
C THR A 172 4.98 -17.38 -2.36
N LYS A 173 6.12 -17.52 -3.02
CA LYS A 173 6.43 -18.68 -3.87
C LYS A 173 6.36 -19.99 -3.09
N LYS A 174 7.04 -20.06 -1.94
CA LYS A 174 6.97 -21.22 -1.02
C LYS A 174 5.53 -21.56 -0.63
N ARG A 175 4.69 -20.53 -0.43
CA ARG A 175 3.27 -20.70 -0.10
C ARG A 175 2.47 -21.20 -1.31
N LEU A 176 2.67 -20.64 -2.50
CA LEU A 176 1.98 -21.05 -3.73
C LEU A 176 2.29 -22.51 -4.09
N ASP A 177 3.55 -22.92 -3.98
CA ASP A 177 4.00 -24.30 -4.19
C ASP A 177 3.21 -25.27 -3.28
N SER A 178 3.01 -24.90 -2.02
CA SER A 178 2.25 -25.72 -1.06
C SER A 178 0.75 -25.79 -1.37
N LEU A 179 0.21 -24.81 -2.09
CA LEU A 179 -1.21 -24.71 -2.44
C LEU A 179 -1.52 -25.18 -3.85
N LEU A 180 -0.51 -25.62 -4.60
CA LEU A 180 -0.58 -26.02 -6.00
C LEU A 180 -1.14 -24.91 -6.89
N PHE A 181 -0.79 -23.66 -6.59
CA PHE A 181 -1.05 -22.52 -7.47
C PHE A 181 0.06 -22.39 -8.51
N ASP A 182 -0.26 -21.69 -9.59
CA ASP A 182 0.67 -21.37 -10.68
C ASP A 182 1.68 -20.31 -10.19
N ASP A 183 2.95 -20.70 -10.01
CA ASP A 183 3.99 -19.80 -9.51
C ASP A 183 4.47 -18.79 -10.56
N GLU A 184 4.15 -19.02 -11.85
CA GLU A 184 4.47 -18.08 -12.94
C GLU A 184 3.77 -16.72 -12.77
N LYS A 185 2.67 -16.68 -12.01
CA LYS A 185 1.85 -15.47 -11.78
C LYS A 185 2.19 -14.70 -10.52
N ILE A 186 3.25 -15.09 -9.81
CA ILE A 186 3.58 -14.48 -8.52
C ILE A 186 3.78 -12.96 -8.61
N ASN A 187 4.46 -12.50 -9.67
CA ASN A 187 4.71 -11.08 -9.89
C ASN A 187 3.41 -10.31 -10.14
N ASP A 188 2.48 -10.89 -10.89
CA ASP A 188 1.15 -10.30 -11.13
C ASP A 188 0.37 -10.16 -9.81
N TYR A 189 0.37 -11.21 -8.97
CA TYR A 189 -0.29 -11.16 -7.67
C TYR A 189 0.30 -10.07 -6.76
N LEU A 190 1.62 -9.95 -6.71
CA LEU A 190 2.28 -8.93 -5.91
C LEU A 190 2.05 -7.52 -6.47
N ALA A 191 2.02 -7.36 -7.79
CA ALA A 191 1.67 -6.10 -8.44
C ALA A 191 0.24 -5.68 -8.08
N VAL A 192 -0.74 -6.58 -8.22
CA VAL A 192 -2.14 -6.32 -7.84
C VAL A 192 -2.25 -5.98 -6.35
N PHE A 193 -1.53 -6.69 -5.47
CA PHE A 193 -1.55 -6.41 -4.05
C PHE A 193 -0.96 -5.03 -3.72
N LYS A 194 0.19 -4.70 -4.31
CA LYS A 194 0.80 -3.37 -4.18
C LYS A 194 -0.14 -2.29 -4.69
N SER A 195 -0.66 -2.41 -5.91
CA SER A 195 -1.58 -1.44 -6.51
C SER A 195 -2.84 -1.24 -5.67
N THR A 196 -3.39 -2.31 -5.08
CA THR A 196 -4.53 -2.22 -4.17
C THR A 196 -4.19 -1.40 -2.93
N VAL A 197 -3.03 -1.65 -2.33
CA VAL A 197 -2.57 -0.93 -1.13
C VAL A 197 -2.21 0.53 -1.44
N ASP A 198 -1.52 0.79 -2.55
CA ASP A 198 -1.21 2.15 -3.01
C ASP A 198 -2.47 2.95 -3.27
N PHE A 199 -3.47 2.36 -3.93
CA PHE A 199 -4.76 3.00 -4.14
C PHE A 199 -5.41 3.41 -2.81
N LEU A 200 -5.46 2.48 -1.85
CA LEU A 200 -6.02 2.75 -0.53
C LEU A 200 -5.22 3.81 0.23
N ILE A 201 -3.91 3.92 0.04
CA ILE A 201 -3.08 4.94 0.68
C ILE A 201 -3.25 6.30 0.01
N GLY A 202 -3.22 6.35 -1.32
CA GLY A 202 -3.14 7.58 -2.09
C GLY A 202 -4.47 8.28 -2.34
N VAL A 203 -5.59 7.55 -2.31
CA VAL A 203 -6.91 8.15 -2.55
C VAL A 203 -7.51 8.69 -1.26
N ASP A 204 -7.72 10.00 -1.24
CA ASP A 204 -8.38 10.69 -0.13
C ASP A 204 -9.88 10.36 -0.08
N LYS A 205 -10.39 10.21 1.14
CA LYS A 205 -11.79 9.83 1.38
C LYS A 205 -12.79 10.83 0.85
N SER A 206 -12.46 12.12 0.71
CA SER A 206 -13.37 13.13 0.15
C SER A 206 -13.46 13.04 -1.37
N THR A 207 -12.53 12.36 -2.03
CA THR A 207 -12.42 12.29 -3.50
C THR A 207 -12.86 10.94 -4.08
N ILE A 208 -12.94 9.89 -3.24
CA ILE A 208 -13.27 8.54 -3.70
C ILE A 208 -14.60 8.45 -4.46
N TRP A 209 -15.63 9.18 -4.03
CA TRP A 209 -16.95 9.15 -4.68
C TRP A 209 -16.87 9.58 -6.14
N TYR A 210 -16.07 10.62 -6.43
CA TYR A 210 -15.86 11.14 -7.79
C TYR A 210 -15.14 10.11 -8.64
N MET A 211 -14.11 9.44 -8.09
CA MET A 211 -13.40 8.38 -8.80
C MET A 211 -14.33 7.22 -9.15
N ILE A 212 -15.13 6.75 -8.19
CA ILE A 212 -16.10 5.66 -8.41
C ILE A 212 -17.15 6.06 -9.46
N ASP A 213 -17.63 7.30 -9.42
CA ASP A 213 -18.62 7.80 -10.38
C ASP A 213 -18.00 7.94 -11.78
N ALA A 214 -16.77 8.45 -11.89
CA ALA A 214 -16.04 8.59 -13.15
C ALA A 214 -15.75 7.23 -13.82
N ILE A 215 -15.42 6.20 -13.04
CA ILE A 215 -15.22 4.84 -13.57
C ILE A 215 -16.56 4.25 -14.06
N THR A 216 -17.65 4.54 -13.36
CA THR A 216 -18.96 3.94 -13.67
C THR A 216 -19.67 4.67 -14.82
N TYR A 217 -19.50 5.98 -14.91
CA TYR A 217 -20.15 6.86 -15.88
C TYR A 217 -19.13 7.75 -16.61
N PRO A 218 -18.15 7.17 -17.32
CA PRO A 218 -17.03 7.93 -17.90
C PRO A 218 -17.49 9.04 -18.85
N ALA A 219 -18.60 8.83 -19.58
CA ALA A 219 -19.17 9.82 -20.50
C ALA A 219 -19.62 11.14 -19.83
N GLN A 220 -19.89 11.14 -18.51
CA GLN A 220 -20.24 12.37 -17.79
C GLN A 220 -19.02 13.28 -17.53
N TYR A 221 -17.82 12.73 -17.70
CA TYR A 221 -16.57 13.37 -17.37
C TYR A 221 -15.63 13.55 -18.57
N GLU A 222 -16.04 13.12 -19.78
CA GLU A 222 -15.25 13.27 -21.02
C GLU A 222 -14.85 14.73 -21.29
N ASP A 223 -15.72 15.70 -21.01
CA ASP A 223 -15.42 17.13 -21.19
C ASP A 223 -14.54 17.70 -20.06
N GLN A 224 -14.56 17.11 -18.86
CA GLN A 224 -13.81 17.59 -17.69
C GLN A 224 -12.38 17.00 -17.61
N PHE A 225 -12.19 15.76 -18.07
CA PHE A 225 -10.87 15.13 -18.14
C PHE A 225 -9.95 15.83 -19.15
N GLY A 226 -10.50 16.36 -20.25
CA GLY A 226 -9.74 17.14 -21.23
C GLY A 226 -9.13 18.41 -20.63
N GLU A 227 -9.91 19.18 -19.86
CA GLU A 227 -9.44 20.42 -19.23
C GLU A 227 -8.52 20.16 -18.01
N PHE A 228 -8.71 19.07 -17.27
CA PHE A 228 -7.85 18.73 -16.13
C PHE A 228 -6.45 18.28 -16.58
N LEU A 229 -6.36 17.48 -17.66
CA LEU A 229 -5.10 17.08 -18.28
C LEU A 229 -4.40 18.25 -18.99
N ASP A 230 -5.15 19.14 -19.65
CA ASP A 230 -4.58 20.35 -20.28
C ASP A 230 -4.07 21.40 -19.29
N ASN A 231 -4.65 21.47 -18.07
CA ASN A 231 -4.17 22.38 -17.02
C ASN A 231 -2.99 21.82 -16.23
N GLN A 232 -2.88 20.49 -16.05
CA GLN A 232 -1.69 19.85 -15.49
C GLN A 232 -0.47 19.98 -16.43
N ASN A 233 -0.67 19.84 -17.74
CA ASN A 233 0.41 19.99 -18.75
C ASN A 233 0.94 21.43 -18.91
N LYS A 234 0.20 22.45 -18.46
CA LYS A 234 0.64 23.86 -18.54
C LYS A 234 1.43 24.33 -17.32
N ASN A 235 1.30 23.66 -16.18
CA ASN A 235 1.97 24.09 -14.94
C ASN A 235 2.99 23.07 -14.40
N ASN A 236 3.09 21.86 -14.96
CA ASN A 236 4.16 20.93 -14.64
C ASN A 236 4.59 20.17 -15.89
N THR A 237 5.58 20.72 -16.61
CA THR A 237 6.44 19.89 -17.45
C THR A 237 7.50 19.25 -16.55
N GLN A 238 7.09 18.27 -15.75
CA GLN A 238 7.95 17.16 -15.39
C GLN A 238 7.21 15.90 -15.79
N ASN A 239 7.81 15.16 -16.72
CA ASN A 239 7.31 13.92 -17.28
C ASN A 239 6.82 12.96 -16.18
N LEU A 240 5.51 12.85 -16.01
CA LEU A 240 4.89 11.61 -15.55
C LEU A 240 4.79 10.67 -16.76
N GLU A 241 5.95 10.23 -17.26
CA GLU A 241 5.99 8.93 -17.91
C GLU A 241 5.72 7.91 -16.80
N PHE A 242 4.57 7.24 -16.86
CA PHE A 242 4.44 5.97 -16.16
C PHE A 242 5.65 5.13 -16.59
N PRO A 243 6.50 4.65 -15.67
CA PRO A 243 7.59 3.78 -16.05
C PRO A 243 6.95 2.60 -16.78
N ASN A 244 7.34 2.41 -18.04
CA ASN A 244 6.95 1.24 -18.80
C ASN A 244 7.61 0.05 -18.10
N ILE A 245 6.87 -0.59 -17.18
CA ILE A 245 7.37 -1.61 -16.26
C ILE A 245 8.03 -2.77 -17.02
N ASP A 246 7.51 -3.09 -18.22
CA ASP A 246 8.08 -4.10 -19.12
C ASP A 246 9.52 -3.72 -19.54
N LYS A 247 9.78 -2.43 -19.77
CA LYS A 247 11.09 -1.91 -20.18
C LYS A 247 12.09 -1.87 -19.02
N ALA A 248 11.61 -1.61 -17.80
CA ALA A 248 12.45 -1.63 -16.59
C ALA A 248 12.79 -3.06 -16.14
N LEU A 249 11.89 -4.02 -16.36
CA LEU A 249 12.15 -5.45 -16.12
C LEU A 249 13.14 -6.04 -17.14
N ASP A 250 13.03 -5.65 -18.42
CA ASP A 250 13.98 -6.09 -19.46
C ASP A 250 15.41 -5.55 -19.21
N GLU A 251 15.56 -4.33 -18.69
CA GLU A 251 16.86 -3.72 -18.36
C GLU A 251 17.56 -4.39 -17.16
N ILE A 252 16.78 -4.90 -16.18
CA ILE A 252 17.31 -5.64 -15.02
C ILE A 252 17.77 -7.05 -15.44
N VAL A 253 17.05 -7.69 -16.37
CA VAL A 253 17.43 -9.01 -16.90
C VAL A 253 18.69 -8.94 -17.78
N GLU A 254 18.92 -7.84 -18.52
CA GLU A 254 20.17 -7.66 -19.29
C GLU A 254 21.38 -7.33 -18.41
N GLN A 255 21.22 -6.64 -17.28
CA GLN A 255 22.33 -6.38 -16.34
C GLN A 255 22.81 -7.66 -15.62
N ASP A 256 21.91 -8.56 -15.24
CA ASP A 256 22.27 -9.86 -14.63
C ASP A 256 22.95 -10.83 -15.63
N LEU A 257 22.67 -10.69 -16.93
CA LEU A 257 23.33 -11.48 -17.99
C LEU A 257 24.69 -10.90 -18.39
N ALA A 258 24.89 -9.58 -18.33
CA ALA A 258 26.15 -8.93 -18.65
C ALA A 258 27.21 -9.09 -17.54
N GLU A 259 26.80 -9.21 -16.27
CA GLU A 259 27.73 -9.40 -15.15
C GLU A 259 28.24 -10.85 -14.98
N GLN A 260 27.71 -11.83 -15.73
CA GLN A 260 28.19 -13.22 -15.72
C GLN A 260 29.21 -13.58 -16.81
N GLU A 261 29.51 -12.71 -17.78
CA GLU A 261 30.46 -13.04 -18.87
C GLU A 261 31.71 -12.14 -18.97
N SER A 262 31.99 -11.24 -18.04
CA SER A 262 33.19 -10.39 -18.15
C SER A 262 33.97 -10.23 -16.84
N SER A 263 34.77 -11.25 -16.51
CA SER A 263 35.94 -11.07 -15.64
C SER A 263 37.16 -11.83 -16.17
N SER A 264 37.81 -11.25 -17.17
CA SER A 264 39.24 -11.44 -17.41
C SER A 264 39.81 -10.21 -18.12
N GLU A 265 40.59 -9.42 -17.36
CA GLU A 265 41.81 -8.66 -17.77
C GLU A 265 41.73 -7.71 -18.99
N VAL A 266 42.29 -6.49 -19.06
CA VAL A 266 43.29 -5.72 -18.31
C VAL A 266 43.42 -4.33 -18.99
N GLU A 267 43.77 -3.31 -18.18
CA GLU A 267 44.53 -2.07 -18.43
C GLU A 267 44.05 -0.88 -19.32
N GLU A 268 44.26 0.29 -18.68
CA GLU A 268 44.83 1.58 -19.12
C GLU A 268 44.07 2.51 -20.10
N GLY A 269 43.97 3.78 -19.68
CA GLY A 269 44.11 4.91 -20.60
C GLY A 269 43.20 6.12 -20.36
N GLU A 270 43.74 7.11 -19.62
CA GLU A 270 43.62 8.57 -19.83
C GLU A 270 42.25 9.29 -19.99
N ASN A 271 41.91 10.03 -18.93
CA ASN A 271 41.88 11.50 -18.87
C ASN A 271 41.09 12.27 -19.95
N ILE A 272 39.86 12.73 -19.62
CA ILE A 272 39.34 14.01 -20.11
C ILE A 272 38.67 14.79 -18.96
N SER A 273 39.23 15.97 -18.76
CA SER A 273 38.75 17.11 -17.98
C SER A 273 37.42 17.64 -18.50
N SER A 274 36.50 17.97 -17.60
CA SER A 274 35.55 19.08 -17.76
C SER A 274 35.13 19.56 -16.38
N GLN A 275 35.50 20.80 -16.06
CA GLN A 275 34.94 21.54 -14.94
C GLN A 275 33.46 21.81 -15.24
N GLU A 276 32.57 21.45 -14.32
CA GLU A 276 31.27 22.11 -14.19
C GLU A 276 31.05 22.52 -12.73
N VAL A 277 31.02 23.84 -12.60
CA VAL A 277 30.44 24.70 -11.57
C VAL A 277 29.61 23.97 -10.51
N ILE A 278 30.15 23.90 -9.28
CA ILE A 278 29.35 23.70 -8.08
C ILE A 278 28.63 25.03 -7.83
N GLU A 279 27.39 25.15 -8.28
CA GLU A 279 26.47 26.10 -7.63
C GLU A 279 26.17 25.51 -6.25
N GLU A 280 26.66 26.19 -5.20
CA GLU A 280 26.25 25.92 -3.82
C GLU A 280 24.73 26.00 -3.76
N VAL A 281 24.08 24.85 -3.57
CA VAL A 281 22.64 24.79 -3.30
C VAL A 281 22.40 25.67 -2.06
N PRO A 282 21.57 26.72 -2.14
CA PRO A 282 21.30 27.56 -0.99
C PRO A 282 20.76 26.71 0.15
N ASN A 283 21.37 26.82 1.32
CA ASN A 283 20.88 26.20 2.53
C ASN A 283 19.51 26.80 2.87
N ILE A 284 18.45 26.12 2.42
CA ILE A 284 17.06 26.53 2.54
C ILE A 284 16.67 26.84 4.00
N TYR A 285 17.29 26.16 4.96
CA TYR A 285 17.02 26.33 6.39
C TYR A 285 17.55 27.66 6.94
N GLN A 286 18.72 28.11 6.47
CA GLN A 286 19.27 29.44 6.82
C GLN A 286 18.42 30.58 6.26
N GLU A 287 17.86 30.39 5.06
CA GLU A 287 16.94 31.34 4.45
C GLU A 287 15.62 31.43 5.25
N ILE A 288 15.06 30.28 5.64
CA ILE A 288 13.86 30.22 6.48
C ILE A 288 14.10 30.94 7.82
N LYS A 289 15.20 30.64 8.52
CA LYS A 289 15.55 31.34 9.76
C LYS A 289 15.62 32.85 9.58
N THR A 290 16.33 33.32 8.55
CA THR A 290 16.48 34.75 8.27
C THR A 290 15.13 35.42 8.00
N ASN A 291 14.25 34.76 7.25
CA ASN A 291 12.92 35.28 6.94
C ASN A 291 12.03 35.38 8.20
N PHE A 292 12.10 34.39 9.09
CA PHE A 292 11.36 34.41 10.35
C PHE A 292 11.89 35.46 11.33
N GLU A 293 13.20 35.65 11.43
CA GLU A 293 13.79 36.71 12.26
C GLU A 293 13.52 38.13 11.72
N GLN A 294 13.19 38.27 10.43
CA GLN A 294 12.72 39.53 9.85
C GLN A 294 11.22 39.77 10.09
N LYS A 295 10.43 38.68 10.12
CA LYS A 295 8.97 38.73 10.27
C LYS A 295 8.53 38.86 11.72
N TYR A 296 9.23 38.19 12.64
CA TYR A 296 8.91 38.15 14.06
C TYR A 296 9.99 38.85 14.90
N SER A 297 9.59 39.46 16.00
CA SER A 297 10.51 40.10 16.94
C SER A 297 10.81 39.20 18.13
N TYR A 298 12.03 39.27 18.63
CA TYR A 298 12.42 38.63 19.88
C TYR A 298 11.78 39.30 21.09
N ASP A 299 11.28 38.51 22.04
CA ASP A 299 10.69 38.97 23.29
C ASP A 299 11.73 39.17 24.41
N GLU A 300 11.26 39.42 25.64
CA GLU A 300 12.12 39.65 26.81
C GLU A 300 12.93 38.39 27.23
N ASN A 301 12.51 37.20 26.79
CA ASN A 301 13.19 35.92 27.04
C ASN A 301 14.17 35.54 25.91
N GLY A 302 14.18 36.32 24.82
CA GLY A 302 14.99 36.05 23.63
C GLY A 302 14.37 34.98 22.72
N GLU A 303 13.05 34.82 22.74
CA GLU A 303 12.28 33.92 21.87
C GLU A 303 11.51 34.71 20.81
N LEU A 304 11.24 34.12 19.65
CA LEU A 304 10.40 34.76 18.64
C LEU A 304 8.94 34.83 19.12
N SER A 305 8.29 35.98 18.97
CA SER A 305 6.94 36.24 19.47
C SER A 305 6.01 36.86 18.41
N PRO A 306 4.72 36.46 18.35
CA PRO A 306 4.05 35.43 19.17
C PRO A 306 4.46 34.01 18.79
N ILE A 307 4.71 33.14 19.77
CA ILE A 307 5.25 31.79 19.52
C ILE A 307 4.25 30.90 18.79
N GLU A 308 2.96 31.06 19.06
CA GLU A 308 1.89 30.30 18.40
C GLU A 308 1.87 30.57 16.89
N ASP A 309 2.10 31.83 16.50
CA ASP A 309 2.12 32.24 15.10
C ASP A 309 3.41 31.75 14.41
N VAL A 310 4.54 31.73 15.14
CA VAL A 310 5.82 31.19 14.61
C VAL A 310 5.69 29.70 14.30
N LEU A 311 5.13 28.91 15.21
CA LEU A 311 4.96 27.47 15.01
C LEU A 311 3.91 27.16 13.94
N ALA A 312 2.82 27.92 13.89
CA ALA A 312 1.80 27.77 12.85
C ALA A 312 2.37 28.07 11.46
N ASP A 313 3.16 29.12 11.31
CA ASP A 313 3.76 29.48 10.03
C ASP A 313 4.86 28.50 9.60
N LEU A 314 5.63 27.94 10.54
CA LEU A 314 6.60 26.87 10.23
C LEU A 314 5.88 25.59 9.77
N SER A 315 4.76 25.24 10.40
CA SER A 315 3.94 24.09 10.00
C SER A 315 3.29 24.29 8.64
N GLN A 316 2.74 25.48 8.37
CA GLN A 316 2.25 25.81 7.04
C GLN A 316 3.38 25.78 6.00
N LEU A 317 4.57 26.30 6.33
CA LEU A 317 5.69 26.29 5.40
C LEU A 317 6.22 24.88 5.14
N ALA A 318 6.22 24.01 6.16
CA ALA A 318 6.55 22.60 6.03
C ALA A 318 5.57 21.88 5.11
N GLU A 319 4.27 22.19 5.21
CA GLU A 319 3.23 21.68 4.30
C GLU A 319 3.42 22.21 2.87
N GLU A 320 3.64 23.51 2.69
CA GLU A 320 3.84 24.15 1.38
C GLU A 320 5.11 23.66 0.65
N LYS A 321 6.17 23.35 1.41
CA LYS A 321 7.45 22.87 0.88
C LYS A 321 7.58 21.35 0.91
N GLY A 322 6.61 20.64 1.50
CA GLY A 322 6.64 19.19 1.66
C GLY A 322 7.84 18.67 2.44
N THR A 323 8.32 19.43 3.45
CA THR A 323 9.50 19.07 4.26
C THR A 323 9.19 19.18 5.75
N GLU A 324 8.93 18.04 6.39
CA GLU A 324 8.57 17.98 7.83
C GLU A 324 9.68 18.52 8.75
N ASP A 325 10.96 18.38 8.36
CA ASP A 325 12.11 18.96 9.08
C ASP A 325 11.97 20.50 9.28
N ILE A 326 11.11 21.19 8.52
CA ILE A 326 10.86 22.62 8.69
C ILE A 326 10.06 22.92 9.96
N GLU A 327 9.19 22.03 10.42
CA GLU A 327 8.47 22.19 11.70
C GLU A 327 9.44 22.15 12.88
N ASP A 328 10.42 21.26 12.79
CA ASP A 328 11.43 21.02 13.83
C ASP A 328 12.59 22.03 13.81
N LEU A 329 12.55 23.03 12.92
CA LEU A 329 13.55 24.10 12.87
C LEU A 329 13.54 24.96 14.12
N TYR A 330 12.38 25.17 14.75
CA TYR A 330 12.24 25.98 15.95
C TYR A 330 11.46 25.21 17.00
N PHE A 331 12.17 24.69 18.01
CA PHE A 331 11.63 23.72 18.95
C PHE A 331 11.88 24.16 20.40
N PHE A 332 11.14 23.56 21.33
CA PHE A 332 11.33 23.81 22.75
C PHE A 332 12.46 22.95 23.31
N ASP A 333 13.57 23.57 23.72
CA ASP A 333 14.65 22.87 24.40
C ASP A 333 14.34 22.75 25.89
N GLU A 334 14.01 21.53 26.33
CA GLU A 334 13.68 21.22 27.72
C GLU A 334 14.81 21.58 28.70
N ASN A 335 16.07 21.61 28.26
CA ASN A 335 17.21 21.91 29.13
C ASN A 335 17.33 23.41 29.43
N SER A 336 17.09 24.25 28.43
CA SER A 336 17.13 25.71 28.58
C SER A 336 15.75 26.30 28.91
N GLY A 337 14.68 25.52 28.78
CA GLY A 337 13.31 25.92 29.09
C GLY A 337 12.75 26.97 28.15
N LYS A 338 13.26 27.05 26.93
CA LYS A 338 12.91 28.06 25.92
C LYS A 338 12.93 27.50 24.50
N PHE A 339 12.29 28.20 23.56
CA PHE A 339 12.33 27.89 22.14
C PHE A 339 13.63 28.36 21.48
N VAL A 340 14.27 27.46 20.74
CA VAL A 340 15.56 27.69 20.08
C VAL A 340 15.58 27.09 18.68
N TRP A 341 16.45 27.62 17.84
CA TRP A 341 16.68 27.09 16.50
C TRP A 341 17.47 25.77 16.55
N ASN A 342 17.12 24.84 15.66
CA ASN A 342 17.80 23.57 15.49
C ASN A 342 19.07 23.73 14.65
N GLU A 343 20.20 23.90 15.34
CA GLU A 343 21.51 24.12 14.72
C GLU A 343 21.99 22.92 13.87
N ASP A 344 21.51 21.70 14.16
CA ASP A 344 21.83 20.51 13.36
C ASP A 344 21.14 20.56 11.98
N LEU A 345 19.92 21.10 11.90
CA LEU A 345 19.23 21.33 10.64
C LEU A 345 19.78 22.54 9.88
N LEU A 346 20.18 23.58 10.61
CA LEU A 346 20.77 24.81 10.03
C LEU A 346 22.19 24.64 9.49
N SER A 347 22.87 23.54 9.83
CA SER A 347 24.23 23.23 9.39
C SER A 347 24.32 22.15 8.31
N LYS A 348 23.20 21.47 8.00
CA LYS A 348 23.01 20.70 6.76
C LYS A 348 23.00 21.65 5.57
#